data_AF-A0A8X6RXW7-F1
#
_entry.id   AF-A0A8X6RXW7-F1
#
_cell.length_a   1.000
_cell.length_b   1.000
_cell.length_c   1.000
_cell.angle_alpha   90.00
_cell.angle_beta   90.00
_cell.angle_gamma   90.00
#
_symmetry.space_group_name_H-M   'P 1'
#
loop_
_entity.id
_entity.type
_entity.pdbx_description
1 polymer ?
#
loop_
_entity_poly.entity_id
_entity_poly.type
_entity_poly.pdbx_seq_one_letter_code
_entity_poly.pdbx_strand_id
1 'polypeptide(L)'
;MKLISRFMVTLTTIIVAFGRPLIHCPVNGWVTETVNAQRYLTLLRETVVPCLIQRGQIPNVTFLQDGATSHTANPVKAFLIQTFGEYRIVSRRCRYPWPPRSPDLTPADFWLWGYLKSRVYLSGPSSLSELKDAIRREVSSIHPDMLHSAIAGFVTRLECLLPCGGGHVEHILV
;
A
#
# COMPACT_ATOMS: atom_id res chain seq x y z
N MET A 1 -14.56 5.78 -10.04
CA MET A 1 -13.90 5.87 -8.71
C MET A 1 -13.91 4.54 -7.95
N LYS A 2 -15.05 3.83 -7.86
CA LYS A 2 -15.19 2.62 -7.03
C LYS A 2 -14.62 1.32 -7.62
N LEU A 3 -14.34 1.20 -8.92
CA LEU A 3 -13.88 -0.07 -9.51
C LEU A 3 -12.40 -0.31 -9.15
N ILE A 4 -11.47 0.57 -9.48
CA ILE A 4 -10.05 0.35 -9.16
C ILE A 4 -9.80 0.29 -7.64
N SER A 5 -10.46 1.14 -6.84
CA SER A 5 -10.32 1.12 -5.38
C SER A 5 -10.98 -0.08 -4.68
N ARG A 6 -11.90 -0.80 -5.36
CA ARG A 6 -12.53 -2.03 -4.83
C ARG A 6 -11.86 -3.31 -5.36
N PHE A 7 -11.03 -3.22 -6.39
CA PHE A 7 -10.57 -4.40 -7.13
C PHE A 7 -9.16 -4.84 -6.75
N MET A 8 -8.39 -4.04 -6.00
CA MET A 8 -7.02 -4.39 -5.63
C MET A 8 -6.67 -3.97 -4.22
N VAL A 9 -7.16 -4.74 -3.25
CA VAL A 9 -6.61 -4.70 -1.89
C VAL A 9 -5.26 -5.44 -1.79
N THR A 10 -4.77 -5.92 -2.94
CA THR A 10 -3.55 -6.71 -3.08
C THR A 10 -2.32 -5.87 -3.48
N LEU A 11 -2.52 -4.60 -3.87
CA LEU A 11 -1.43 -3.61 -4.00
C LEU A 11 -1.32 -2.64 -2.83
N THR A 12 -2.23 -2.67 -1.86
CA THR A 12 -2.26 -1.73 -0.74
C THR A 12 -1.20 -1.97 0.32
N THR A 13 -0.39 -3.03 0.21
CA THR A 13 0.73 -3.19 1.14
C THR A 13 1.96 -2.51 0.58
N ILE A 14 2.02 -1.18 0.74
CA ILE A 14 3.30 -0.48 0.64
C ILE A 14 4.05 -0.82 1.92
N ILE A 15 4.85 -1.86 1.83
CA ILE A 15 5.85 -2.17 2.84
C ILE A 15 6.93 -1.11 2.64
N VAL A 16 6.95 -0.10 3.51
CA VAL A 16 8.04 0.87 3.52
C VAL A 16 9.24 0.16 4.14
N ALA A 17 10.00 -0.52 3.29
CA ALA A 17 11.36 -0.93 3.62
C ALA A 17 12.21 0.34 3.57
N PHE A 18 12.50 0.97 4.71
CA PHE A 18 13.47 2.04 4.76
C PHE A 18 14.83 1.49 4.28
N GLY A 19 15.30 1.95 3.12
CA GLY A 19 16.64 1.69 2.60
C GLY A 19 16.84 0.55 1.58
N ARG A 20 15.79 -0.13 1.07
CA ARG A 20 15.92 -1.23 0.08
C ARG A 20 14.69 -1.34 -0.85
N PRO A 21 14.80 -2.00 -2.03
CA PRO A 21 13.73 -1.98 -3.03
C PRO A 21 12.40 -2.54 -2.53
N LEU A 22 11.31 -1.87 -2.92
CA LEU A 22 9.94 -2.28 -2.62
C LEU A 22 9.64 -3.66 -3.20
N ILE A 23 8.85 -4.43 -2.45
CA ILE A 23 8.67 -5.87 -2.68
C ILE A 23 7.39 -6.10 -3.47
N HIS A 24 7.52 -6.57 -4.70
CA HIS A 24 6.39 -7.07 -5.47
C HIS A 24 5.91 -8.41 -4.89
N CYS A 25 4.69 -8.42 -4.32
CA CYS A 25 4.04 -9.63 -3.84
C CYS A 25 3.07 -10.16 -4.91
N PRO A 26 3.33 -11.32 -5.55
CA PRO A 26 2.40 -11.86 -6.51
C PRO A 26 1.13 -12.30 -5.79
N VAL A 27 -0.03 -11.84 -6.27
CA VAL A 27 -1.31 -12.29 -5.75
C VAL A 27 -2.01 -13.14 -6.79
N ASN A 28 -2.15 -14.42 -6.45
CA ASN A 28 -3.01 -15.34 -7.18
C ASN A 28 -4.43 -15.24 -6.59
N GLY A 29 -5.43 -15.00 -7.44
CA GLY A 29 -6.84 -14.95 -7.05
C GLY A 29 -7.41 -13.53 -6.96
N TRP A 30 -8.11 -13.09 -8.01
CA TRP A 30 -8.88 -11.85 -7.98
C TRP A 30 -10.22 -12.09 -7.31
N VAL A 31 -10.45 -11.47 -6.15
CA VAL A 31 -11.76 -11.47 -5.49
C VAL A 31 -12.39 -10.10 -5.65
N THR A 32 -13.50 -10.02 -6.39
CA THR A 32 -14.24 -8.78 -6.63
C THR A 32 -15.26 -8.52 -5.52
N GLU A 33 -14.78 -8.43 -4.29
CA GLU A 33 -15.62 -8.21 -3.12
C GLU A 33 -15.01 -7.17 -2.18
N THR A 34 -15.84 -6.61 -1.30
CA THR A 34 -15.40 -5.70 -0.25
C THR A 34 -14.45 -6.41 0.69
N VAL A 35 -13.31 -5.80 0.97
CA VAL A 35 -12.39 -6.31 2.00
C VAL A 35 -12.88 -5.94 3.39
N ASN A 36 -13.19 -6.98 4.15
CA ASN A 36 -13.43 -6.91 5.59
C ASN A 36 -12.15 -7.30 6.35
N ALA A 37 -12.18 -7.19 7.68
CA ALA A 37 -11.04 -7.50 8.53
C ALA A 37 -10.53 -8.95 8.35
N GLN A 38 -11.44 -9.92 8.20
CA GLN A 38 -11.07 -11.33 8.06
C GLN A 38 -10.35 -11.58 6.73
N ARG A 39 -10.89 -11.07 5.62
CA ARG A 39 -10.27 -11.20 4.28
C ARG A 39 -8.92 -10.50 4.24
N TYR A 40 -8.81 -9.33 4.87
CA TYR A 40 -7.54 -8.62 4.99
C TYR A 40 -6.50 -9.43 5.78
N LEU A 41 -6.91 -10.00 6.92
CA LEU A 41 -6.04 -10.87 7.72
C LEU A 41 -5.59 -12.11 6.94
N THR A 42 -6.49 -12.76 6.20
CA THR A 42 -6.18 -13.88 5.31
C THR A 42 -5.15 -13.48 4.27
N LEU A 43 -5.33 -12.34 3.58
CA LEU A 43 -4.37 -11.81 2.62
C LEU A 43 -2.98 -11.60 3.24
N LEU A 44 -2.92 -11.01 4.43
CA LEU A 44 -1.66 -10.79 5.12
C LEU A 44 -0.96 -12.12 5.47
N ARG A 45 -1.73 -13.08 6.00
CA ARG A 45 -1.21 -14.36 6.50
C ARG A 45 -0.78 -15.30 5.39
N GLU A 46 -1.53 -15.34 4.29
CA GLU A 46 -1.36 -16.36 3.25
C GLU A 46 -0.57 -15.84 2.05
N THR A 47 -0.48 -14.52 1.85
CA THR A 47 0.19 -13.94 0.68
C THR A 47 1.34 -13.02 1.09
N VAL A 48 1.05 -11.95 1.83
CA VAL A 48 2.03 -10.88 2.08
C VAL A 48 3.18 -11.34 2.97
N VAL A 49 2.88 -11.87 4.15
CA VAL A 49 3.91 -12.27 5.13
C VAL A 49 4.76 -13.43 4.60
N PRO A 50 4.21 -14.50 3.99
CA PRO A 50 5.03 -15.55 3.38
C PRO A 50 5.99 -15.03 2.30
N CYS A 51 5.55 -14.09 1.46
CA CYS A 51 6.43 -13.47 0.45
C CYS A 51 7.60 -12.71 1.10
N LEU A 52 7.36 -12.03 2.22
CA LEU A 52 8.42 -11.33 2.96
C LEU A 52 9.38 -12.28 3.66
N ILE A 53 8.87 -13.37 4.21
CA ILE A 53 9.70 -14.43 4.82
C ILE A 53 10.61 -15.03 3.75
N GLN A 54 10.06 -15.41 2.59
CA GLN A 54 10.82 -16.01 1.49
C GLN A 54 11.97 -15.10 1.01
N ARG A 55 11.81 -13.78 1.12
CA ARG A 55 12.81 -12.78 0.73
C ARG A 55 13.72 -12.33 1.88
N GLY A 56 13.56 -12.88 3.08
CA GLY A 56 14.34 -12.50 4.27
C GLY A 56 14.11 -11.07 4.73
N GLN A 57 12.93 -10.49 4.45
CA GLN A 57 12.65 -9.06 4.66
C GLN A 57 11.95 -8.76 5.98
N ILE A 58 11.37 -9.78 6.65
CA ILE A 58 10.69 -9.59 7.94
C ILE A 58 11.48 -8.79 8.98
N PRO A 59 12.81 -8.93 9.17
CA PRO A 59 13.53 -8.12 10.16
C PRO A 59 13.85 -6.68 9.70
N ASN A 60 13.73 -6.38 8.41
CA ASN A 60 14.26 -5.15 7.80
C ASN A 60 13.19 -4.15 7.34
N VAL A 61 11.91 -4.49 7.51
CA VAL A 61 10.81 -3.67 7.00
C VAL A 61 9.98 -3.05 8.12
N THR A 62 9.44 -1.87 7.86
CA THR A 62 8.36 -1.26 8.64
C THR A 62 7.07 -1.42 7.84
N PHE A 63 6.05 -1.96 8.50
CA PHE A 63 4.74 -2.13 7.90
C PHE A 63 3.93 -0.84 8.03
N LEU A 64 3.43 -0.32 6.91
CA LEU A 64 2.60 0.88 6.86
C LEU A 64 1.21 0.53 6.33
N GLN A 65 0.16 0.98 7.04
CA GLN A 65 -1.23 0.89 6.57
C GLN A 65 -2.05 2.12 7.01
N ASP A 66 -3.07 2.44 6.24
CA ASP A 66 -3.98 3.55 6.50
C ASP A 66 -4.97 3.26 7.65
N GLY A 67 -5.88 4.20 7.89
CA GLY A 67 -6.87 4.13 8.95
C GLY A 67 -8.14 3.33 8.64
N ALA A 68 -8.18 2.52 7.57
CA ALA A 68 -9.38 1.78 7.18
C ALA A 68 -9.88 0.83 8.28
N THR A 69 -11.20 0.62 8.35
CA THR A 69 -11.82 -0.19 9.42
C THR A 69 -11.32 -1.64 9.42
N SER A 70 -11.12 -2.24 8.25
CA SER A 70 -10.54 -3.60 8.11
C SER A 70 -9.10 -3.67 8.63
N HIS A 71 -8.29 -2.65 8.36
CA HIS A 71 -6.87 -2.59 8.73
C HIS A 71 -6.66 -2.37 10.23
N THR A 72 -7.58 -1.65 10.87
CA THR A 72 -7.50 -1.27 12.29
C THR A 72 -8.20 -2.25 13.24
N ALA A 73 -8.78 -3.33 12.70
CA ALA A 73 -9.41 -4.38 13.49
C ALA A 73 -8.40 -5.07 14.43
N ASN A 74 -8.85 -5.46 15.64
CA ASN A 74 -7.96 -6.03 16.65
C ASN A 74 -7.21 -7.30 16.18
N PRO A 75 -7.84 -8.27 15.49
CA PRO A 75 -7.13 -9.45 14.99
C PRO A 75 -6.01 -9.12 13.99
N VAL A 76 -6.23 -8.10 13.15
CA VAL A 76 -5.24 -7.64 12.17
C VAL A 76 -4.05 -6.99 12.87
N LYS A 77 -4.31 -6.06 13.79
CA LYS A 77 -3.23 -5.41 14.57
C LYS A 77 -2.42 -6.41 15.37
N ALA A 78 -3.09 -7.36 16.05
CA ALA A 78 -2.41 -8.39 16.84
C ALA A 78 -1.47 -9.24 15.95
N PHE A 79 -1.94 -9.65 14.78
CA PHE A 79 -1.14 -10.38 13.81
C PHE A 79 0.07 -9.57 13.30
N LEU A 80 -0.13 -8.30 12.97
CA LEU A 80 0.97 -7.42 12.53
C LEU A 80 2.00 -7.26 13.64
N ILE A 81 1.58 -6.98 14.88
CA ILE A 81 2.49 -6.83 16.04
C ILE A 81 3.27 -8.12 16.28
N GLN A 82 2.63 -9.28 16.20
CA GLN A 82 3.30 -10.57 16.32
C GLN A 82 4.34 -10.80 15.20
N THR A 83 4.07 -10.32 13.99
CA THR A 83 4.91 -10.57 12.81
C THR A 83 6.09 -9.60 12.70
N PHE A 84 5.84 -8.31 12.89
CA PHE A 84 6.82 -7.24 12.68
C PHE A 84 7.36 -6.66 13.99
N GLY A 85 6.70 -6.88 15.11
CA GLY A 85 7.00 -6.20 16.38
C GLY A 85 6.37 -4.81 16.46
N GLU A 86 6.12 -4.37 17.68
CA GLU A 86 5.38 -3.13 17.97
C GLU A 86 6.06 -1.86 17.39
N TYR A 87 7.39 -1.86 17.28
CA TYR A 87 8.19 -0.72 16.83
C TYR A 87 8.34 -0.61 15.30
N ARG A 88 7.77 -1.54 14.54
CA ARG A 88 7.90 -1.56 13.07
C ARG A 88 6.55 -1.57 12.37
N ILE A 89 5.55 -0.96 13.00
CA ILE A 89 4.20 -0.83 12.47
C ILE A 89 3.74 0.62 12.61
N VAL A 90 3.39 1.22 11.47
CA VAL A 90 2.74 2.52 11.38
C VAL A 90 1.30 2.28 10.96
N SER A 91 0.37 2.52 11.89
CA SER A 91 -1.05 2.26 11.70
C SER A 91 -1.86 3.06 12.71
N ARG A 92 -3.12 3.37 12.37
CA ARG A 92 -4.03 4.02 13.31
C ARG A 92 -4.23 3.15 14.56
N ARG A 93 -4.16 3.76 15.75
CA ARG A 93 -4.25 3.09 17.08
C ARG A 93 -3.14 2.05 17.33
N CYS A 94 -1.96 2.25 16.75
CA CYS A 94 -0.71 1.57 17.10
C CYS A 94 0.28 2.58 17.71
N ARG A 95 1.44 2.11 18.18
CA ARG A 95 2.48 2.94 18.81
C ARG A 95 2.90 4.13 17.95
N TYR A 96 3.07 3.92 16.64
CA TYR A 96 3.27 4.97 15.66
C TYR A 96 1.95 5.22 14.91
N PRO A 97 1.14 6.21 15.34
CA PRO A 97 -0.19 6.40 14.80
C PRO A 97 -0.14 7.00 13.39
N TRP A 98 -0.86 6.39 12.45
CA TRP A 98 -1.14 7.01 11.16
C TRP A 98 -2.22 8.08 11.31
N PRO A 99 -2.02 9.31 10.80
CA PRO A 99 -3.01 10.38 10.89
C PRO A 99 -4.28 10.05 10.08
N PRO A 100 -5.47 10.43 10.57
CA PRO A 100 -6.71 10.24 9.82
C PRO A 100 -6.78 11.19 8.62
N ARG A 101 -7.34 10.71 7.50
CA ARG A 101 -7.56 11.51 6.27
C ARG A 101 -6.28 12.09 5.66
N SER A 102 -5.22 11.28 5.60
CA SER A 102 -3.94 11.66 5.01
C SER A 102 -3.61 10.84 3.75
N PRO A 103 -4.44 10.91 2.68
CA PRO A 103 -4.11 10.27 1.41
C PRO A 103 -2.83 10.85 0.82
N ASP A 104 -2.55 12.13 1.09
CA ASP A 104 -1.33 12.82 0.70
C ASP A 104 -0.08 12.07 1.16
N LEU A 105 -0.14 11.28 2.25
CA LEU A 105 1.01 10.56 2.79
C LEU A 105 1.13 9.12 2.31
N THR A 106 0.10 8.56 1.68
CA THR A 106 0.14 7.17 1.22
C THR A 106 0.67 7.13 -0.21
N PRO A 107 1.82 6.49 -0.52
CA PRO A 107 2.33 6.45 -1.90
C PRO A 107 1.40 5.74 -2.89
N ALA A 108 0.47 4.92 -2.37
CA ALA A 108 -0.58 4.33 -3.20
C ALA A 108 -1.53 5.42 -3.71
N ASP A 109 -1.93 6.34 -2.83
CA ASP A 109 -2.94 7.36 -3.09
C ASP A 109 -2.36 8.52 -3.91
N PHE A 110 -1.19 9.06 -3.56
CA PHE A 110 -0.64 10.20 -4.28
C PHE A 110 0.06 9.83 -5.60
N TRP A 111 0.40 8.55 -5.83
CA TRP A 111 1.16 8.14 -7.01
C TRP A 111 0.59 6.89 -7.70
N LEU A 112 0.59 5.73 -7.03
CA LEU A 112 0.37 4.44 -7.67
C LEU A 112 -0.98 4.36 -8.40
N TRP A 113 -2.07 4.81 -7.79
CA TRP A 113 -3.39 4.72 -8.41
C TRP A 113 -3.54 5.63 -9.62
N GLY A 114 -2.96 6.84 -9.56
CA GLY A 114 -2.91 7.76 -10.71
C GLY A 114 -2.11 7.16 -11.86
N TYR A 115 -0.93 6.61 -11.55
CA TYR A 115 -0.06 5.94 -12.52
C TYR A 115 -0.74 4.73 -13.16
N LEU A 116 -1.25 3.78 -12.36
CA LEU A 116 -1.90 2.59 -12.91
C LEU A 116 -3.12 2.96 -13.75
N LYS A 117 -3.91 3.94 -13.32
CA LYS A 117 -5.08 4.40 -14.07
C LYS A 117 -4.67 4.97 -15.43
N SER A 118 -3.65 5.83 -15.48
CA SER A 118 -3.20 6.44 -16.74
C SER A 118 -2.63 5.43 -17.72
N ARG A 119 -2.13 4.28 -17.23
CA ARG A 119 -1.53 3.22 -18.05
C ARG A 119 -2.52 2.14 -18.47
N VAL A 120 -3.29 1.61 -17.52
CA VAL A 120 -4.25 0.51 -17.73
C VAL A 120 -5.35 0.90 -18.71
N TYR A 121 -5.79 2.16 -18.68
CA TYR A 121 -6.83 2.61 -19.60
C TYR A 121 -6.34 2.96 -21.01
N LEU A 122 -5.02 2.99 -21.27
CA LEU A 122 -4.51 3.18 -22.64
C LEU A 122 -4.88 2.03 -23.56
N SER A 123 -4.94 0.80 -23.04
CA SER A 123 -5.31 -0.38 -23.84
C SER A 123 -6.82 -0.54 -24.02
N GLY A 124 -7.65 0.36 -23.45
CA GLY A 124 -9.11 0.31 -23.57
C GLY A 124 -9.74 -1.03 -23.19
N PRO A 125 -9.44 -1.63 -22.01
CA PRO A 125 -9.96 -2.94 -21.64
C PRO A 125 -11.50 -2.94 -21.63
N SER A 126 -12.09 -3.87 -22.39
CA SER A 126 -13.54 -3.98 -22.60
C SER A 126 -14.20 -5.05 -21.73
N SER A 127 -13.39 -5.93 -21.13
CA SER A 127 -13.83 -6.99 -20.24
C SER A 127 -13.11 -6.94 -18.89
N LEU A 128 -13.70 -7.59 -17.88
CA LEU A 128 -13.06 -7.72 -16.57
C LEU A 128 -11.76 -8.51 -16.65
N SER A 129 -11.66 -9.50 -17.53
CA SER A 129 -10.42 -10.27 -17.73
C SER A 129 -9.33 -9.37 -18.30
N GLU A 130 -9.62 -8.63 -19.37
CA GLU A 130 -8.69 -7.68 -19.97
C GLU A 130 -8.23 -6.62 -18.97
N LEU A 131 -9.14 -6.11 -18.13
CA LEU A 131 -8.78 -5.16 -17.09
C LEU A 131 -7.79 -5.76 -16.09
N LYS A 132 -8.05 -6.99 -15.62
CA LYS A 132 -7.16 -7.70 -14.69
C LYS A 132 -5.78 -7.95 -15.30
N ASP A 133 -5.73 -8.37 -16.56
CA ASP A 133 -4.49 -8.64 -17.27
C ASP A 133 -3.71 -7.35 -17.56
N ALA A 134 -4.42 -6.27 -17.89
CA ALA A 134 -3.81 -4.95 -18.03
C ALA A 134 -3.18 -4.48 -16.72
N ILE A 135 -3.88 -4.61 -15.59
CA ILE A 135 -3.30 -4.21 -14.31
C ILE A 135 -2.07 -5.08 -13.97
N ARG A 136 -2.12 -6.41 -14.15
CA ARG A 136 -0.94 -7.27 -13.91
C ARG A 136 0.27 -6.82 -14.72
N ARG A 137 0.06 -6.51 -16.00
CA ARG A 137 1.11 -6.07 -16.91
C ARG A 137 1.71 -4.74 -16.45
N GLU A 138 0.88 -3.75 -16.17
CA GLU A 138 1.36 -2.42 -15.76
C GLU A 138 1.97 -2.43 -14.35
N VAL A 139 1.54 -3.32 -13.46
CA VAL A 139 2.19 -3.52 -12.15
C VAL A 139 3.55 -4.19 -12.32
N SER A 140 3.65 -5.19 -13.21
CA SER A 140 4.91 -5.88 -13.49
C SER A 140 5.93 -5.00 -14.21
N SER A 141 5.49 -3.92 -14.87
CA SER A 141 6.35 -2.95 -15.54
C SER A 141 6.84 -1.82 -14.63
N ILE A 142 6.40 -1.76 -13.36
CA ILE A 142 6.87 -0.76 -12.41
C ILE A 142 8.35 -1.00 -12.10
N HIS A 143 9.19 -0.05 -12.50
CA HIS A 143 10.62 -0.11 -12.23
C HIS A 143 10.92 0.16 -10.74
N PRO A 144 11.92 -0.51 -10.13
CA PRO A 144 12.34 -0.24 -8.75
C PRO A 144 12.63 1.24 -8.45
N ASP A 145 13.12 2.01 -9.41
CA ASP A 145 13.40 3.45 -9.20
C ASP A 145 12.14 4.29 -9.03
N MET A 146 11.02 3.87 -9.64
CA MET A 146 9.74 4.54 -9.43
C MET A 146 9.25 4.30 -7.99
N LEU A 147 9.47 3.09 -7.50
CA LEU A 147 9.17 2.70 -6.13
C LEU A 147 10.05 3.47 -5.13
N HIS A 148 11.35 3.62 -5.41
CA HIS A 148 12.24 4.46 -4.61
C HIS A 148 11.81 5.93 -4.61
N SER A 149 11.44 6.47 -5.78
CA SER A 149 10.93 7.84 -5.91
C SER A 149 9.65 8.05 -5.09
N ALA A 150 8.75 7.06 -5.07
CA ALA A 150 7.54 7.12 -4.26
C ALA A 150 7.84 7.15 -2.75
N ILE A 151 8.83 6.38 -2.29
CA ILE A 151 9.26 6.43 -0.88
C ILE A 151 9.96 7.75 -0.54
N ALA A 152 10.84 8.25 -1.41
CA ALA A 152 11.46 9.56 -1.23
C ALA A 152 10.38 10.66 -1.16
N GLY A 153 9.38 10.60 -2.03
CA GLY A 153 8.24 11.51 -2.01
C GLY A 153 7.41 11.44 -0.73
N PHE A 154 7.31 10.28 -0.06
CA PHE A 154 6.71 10.19 1.27
C PHE A 154 7.53 10.94 2.32
N VAL A 155 8.86 10.78 2.32
CA VAL A 155 9.75 11.49 3.26
C VAL A 155 9.65 13.01 3.06
N THR A 156 9.74 13.49 1.82
CA THR A 156 9.58 14.92 1.52
C THR A 156 8.23 15.47 2.00
N ARG A 157 7.15 14.69 1.84
CA ARG A 157 5.82 15.09 2.33
C ARG A 157 5.76 15.20 3.84
N LEU A 158 6.40 14.27 4.57
CA LEU A 158 6.49 14.36 6.02
C LEU A 158 7.25 15.62 6.46
N GLU A 159 8.32 15.99 5.76
CA GLU A 159 9.09 17.20 6.04
C GLU A 159 8.25 18.47 5.80
N CYS A 160 7.41 18.48 4.75
CA CYS A 160 6.49 19.58 4.48
C CYS A 160 5.34 19.70 5.50
N LEU A 161 4.95 18.63 6.20
CA LEU A 161 3.88 18.72 7.20
C LEU A 161 4.25 19.61 8.39
N LEU A 162 5.53 19.66 8.76
CA LEU A 162 6.02 20.43 9.90
C LEU A 162 5.76 21.94 9.73
N PRO A 163 6.19 22.62 8.64
CA PRO A 163 5.87 24.02 8.42
C PRO A 163 4.39 24.27 8.18
N CYS A 164 3.64 23.27 7.69
CA CYS A 164 2.20 23.38 7.45
C CYS A 164 1.33 23.16 8.70
N GLY A 165 1.91 22.94 9.88
CA GLY A 165 1.16 22.63 11.10
C GLY A 165 0.27 21.38 10.97
N GLY A 166 0.66 20.43 10.11
CA GLY A 166 -0.12 19.23 9.80
C GLY A 166 -1.24 19.42 8.77
N GLY A 167 -1.27 20.55 8.03
CA GLY A 167 -2.19 20.78 6.91
C GLY A 167 -1.87 19.94 5.65
N HIS A 168 -2.73 20.04 4.64
CA HIS A 168 -2.54 19.38 3.34
C HIS A 168 -1.28 19.89 2.62
N VAL A 169 -0.52 19.00 1.99
CA VAL A 169 0.78 19.33 1.37
C VAL A 169 0.79 19.18 -0.15
N GLU A 170 -0.31 18.71 -0.76
CA GLU A 170 -0.39 18.53 -2.22
C GLU A 170 -0.06 19.80 -3.00
N HIS A 171 -0.52 20.96 -2.52
CA HIS A 171 -0.30 22.26 -3.17
C HIS A 171 1.15 22.76 -3.15
N ILE A 172 2.02 22.12 -2.36
CA ILE A 172 3.43 22.52 -2.18
C ILE A 172 4.35 21.72 -3.09
N LEU A 173 3.90 20.54 -3.51
CA LEU A 173 4.72 19.51 -4.15
C LEU A 173 4.33 19.26 -5.61
N VAL A 174 3.69 20.26 -6.25
CA VAL A 174 3.28 20.25 -7.66
C VAL A 174 4.47 20.45 -8.57
#